data_AF-A0A3S9PQ59-F1
#
_entry.id   AF-A0A3S9PQ59-F1
#
_cell.length_a   1.000
_cell.length_b   1.000
_cell.length_c   1.000
_cell.angle_alpha   90.00
_cell.angle_beta   90.00
_cell.angle_gamma   90.00
#
_symmetry.space_group_name_H-M   'P 1'
#
loop_
_entity.id
_entity.type
_entity.pdbx_description
1 polymer ?
#
loop_
_entity_poly.entity_id
_entity_poly.type
_entity_poly.pdbx_seq_one_letter_code
_entity_poly.pdbx_strand_id
1 'polypeptide(L)'
;MPRGREQRHQGGHERPAVVVRLGDAPQQRWKLLLVDVAKELYELRPTHVEDRCLDIAGGSLKEGANAQQWGCNGTPAQRWRVKPVAA
;
A
#
# COMPACT_ATOMS: atom_id res chain seq x y z
N MET A 1 46.93 20.97 -26.89
CA MET A 1 45.46 20.84 -27.08
C MET A 1 44.83 20.54 -25.72
N PRO A 2 43.74 21.23 -25.31
CA PRO A 2 43.65 21.80 -23.97
C PRO A 2 42.73 21.08 -22.96
N ARG A 3 43.17 21.15 -21.68
CA ARG A 3 42.46 21.41 -20.41
C ARG A 3 41.09 20.74 -20.17
N GLY A 4 41.09 19.79 -19.25
CA GLY A 4 39.87 19.33 -18.56
C GLY A 4 39.21 20.50 -17.83
N ARG A 5 37.93 20.74 -18.16
CA ARG A 5 37.12 21.84 -17.64
C ARG A 5 36.29 21.32 -16.47
N GLU A 6 36.52 21.91 -15.30
CA GLU A 6 35.67 21.81 -14.12
C GLU A 6 34.24 22.28 -14.48
N GLN A 7 33.23 21.45 -14.18
CA GLN A 7 31.84 21.89 -14.18
C GLN A 7 31.34 21.90 -12.74
N ARG A 8 31.39 23.12 -12.19
CA ARG A 8 30.69 23.56 -10.97
C ARG A 8 29.19 23.30 -11.17
N HIS A 9 28.59 22.43 -10.37
CA HIS A 9 27.13 22.34 -10.31
C HIS A 9 26.64 23.36 -9.27
N GLN A 10 26.20 24.53 -9.75
CA GLN A 10 25.38 25.46 -8.97
C GLN A 10 23.91 25.16 -9.23
N GLY A 11 23.10 25.08 -8.18
CA GLY A 11 21.66 25.34 -8.26
C GLY A 11 20.74 24.19 -7.83
N GLY A 12 19.84 24.50 -6.89
CA GLY A 12 18.57 23.81 -6.72
C GLY A 12 18.53 22.81 -5.56
N HIS A 13 18.06 23.25 -4.40
CA HIS A 13 17.60 22.37 -3.33
C HIS A 13 16.20 21.85 -3.67
N GLU A 14 16.07 21.15 -4.80
CA GLU A 14 14.84 20.42 -5.11
C GLU A 14 14.89 19.16 -4.26
N ARG A 15 14.11 19.14 -3.17
CA ARG A 15 13.89 17.91 -2.39
C ARG A 15 13.38 16.90 -3.41
N PRO A 16 14.10 15.80 -3.71
CA PRO A 16 13.59 14.85 -4.67
C PRO A 16 12.26 14.38 -4.08
N ALA A 17 11.18 14.61 -4.83
CA ALA A 17 9.94 13.91 -4.56
C ALA A 17 10.35 12.45 -4.43
N VAL A 18 10.11 11.85 -3.25
CA VAL A 18 10.28 10.41 -3.11
C VAL A 18 9.24 9.82 -4.04
N VAL A 19 9.64 9.56 -5.28
CA VAL A 19 8.84 8.80 -6.23
C VAL A 19 8.86 7.40 -5.65
N VAL A 20 7.89 7.12 -4.79
CA VAL A 20 7.55 5.76 -4.40
C VAL A 20 7.05 5.12 -5.68
N ARG A 21 7.96 4.53 -6.45
CA ARG A 21 7.58 3.49 -7.39
C ARG A 21 6.95 2.43 -6.50
N LEU A 22 5.66 2.17 -6.67
CA LEU A 22 5.04 0.97 -6.12
C LEU A 22 5.96 -0.16 -6.60
N GLY A 23 6.75 -0.72 -5.69
CA GLY A 23 7.72 -1.71 -6.09
C GLY A 23 6.94 -2.92 -6.58
N ASP A 24 7.37 -3.52 -7.68
CA ASP A 24 6.78 -4.75 -8.20
C ASP A 24 7.05 -5.98 -7.30
N ALA A 25 7.63 -5.74 -6.12
CA ALA A 25 7.92 -6.75 -5.14
C ALA A 25 6.62 -7.44 -4.69
N PRO A 26 6.59 -8.78 -4.57
CA PRO A 26 5.35 -9.52 -4.26
C PRO A 26 4.62 -9.05 -2.99
N GLN A 27 5.33 -8.55 -1.99
CA GLN A 27 4.78 -8.00 -0.76
C GLN A 27 4.07 -6.64 -0.91
N GLN A 28 4.19 -6.00 -2.07
CA GLN A 28 3.52 -4.74 -2.41
C GLN A 28 2.38 -4.94 -3.43
N ARG A 29 2.14 -6.19 -3.86
CA ARG A 29 1.02 -6.53 -4.75
C ARG A 29 -0.12 -7.17 -3.96
N TRP A 30 -1.33 -6.67 -4.19
CA TRP A 30 -2.54 -7.07 -3.47
C TRP A 30 -3.68 -7.39 -4.44
N LYS A 31 -4.46 -8.42 -4.13
CA LYS A 31 -5.70 -8.76 -4.82
C LYS A 31 -6.86 -8.20 -4.01
N LEU A 32 -7.84 -7.60 -4.68
CA LEU A 32 -9.12 -7.20 -4.08
C LEU A 32 -10.13 -8.29 -4.43
N LEU A 33 -10.54 -9.08 -3.44
CA LEU A 33 -11.53 -10.13 -3.62
C LEU A 33 -12.87 -9.62 -3.11
N LEU A 34 -13.87 -9.53 -4.00
CA LEU A 34 -15.25 -9.22 -3.60
C LEU A 34 -15.83 -10.45 -2.87
N VAL A 35 -16.22 -10.26 -1.62
CA VAL A 35 -16.56 -11.33 -0.67
C VAL A 35 -17.96 -11.19 -0.09
N ASP A 36 -18.54 -9.99 -0.13
CA ASP A 36 -19.96 -9.75 0.09
C ASP A 36 -20.45 -8.82 -1.03
N VAL A 37 -21.12 -9.41 -2.02
CA VAL A 37 -21.61 -8.69 -3.20
C VAL A 37 -22.71 -7.70 -2.83
N ALA A 38 -23.58 -8.07 -1.89
CA ALA A 38 -24.71 -7.22 -1.50
C ALA A 38 -24.27 -5.97 -0.73
N LYS A 39 -23.17 -6.08 0.04
CA LYS A 39 -22.62 -4.95 0.82
C LYS A 39 -21.43 -4.26 0.17
N GLU A 40 -21.01 -4.75 -0.99
CA GLU A 40 -19.82 -4.31 -1.74
C GLU A 40 -18.55 -4.33 -0.85
N LEU A 41 -18.33 -5.44 -0.15
CA LEU A 41 -17.17 -5.61 0.73
C LEU A 41 -16.12 -6.50 0.10
N TYR A 42 -14.87 -6.08 0.27
CA TYR A 42 -13.68 -6.74 -0.25
C TYR A 42 -12.80 -7.28 0.88
N GLU A 43 -12.09 -8.37 0.61
CA GLU A 43 -10.85 -8.73 1.30
C GLU A 43 -9.67 -8.25 0.45
N LEU A 44 -8.69 -7.59 1.07
CA LEU A 44 -7.42 -7.27 0.44
C LEU A 44 -6.41 -8.36 0.81
N ARG A 45 -6.02 -9.18 -0.18
CA ARG A 45 -5.11 -10.31 0.03
C ARG A 45 -3.74 -10.03 -0.60
N PRO A 46 -2.64 -10.12 0.15
CA PRO A 46 -1.30 -9.98 -0.40
C PRO A 46 -1.02 -11.14 -1.37
N THR A 47 -0.29 -10.88 -2.45
CA THR A 47 -0.04 -11.91 -3.48
C THR A 47 1.06 -12.91 -3.13
N HIS A 48 1.90 -12.60 -2.14
CA HIS A 48 3.09 -13.38 -1.80
C HIS A 48 2.84 -14.48 -0.77
N VAL A 49 1.66 -14.53 -0.17
CA VAL A 49 1.29 -15.49 0.87
C VAL A 49 -0.20 -15.79 0.78
N GLU A 50 -0.54 -17.07 0.87
CA GLU A 50 -1.93 -17.52 0.90
C GLU A 50 -2.52 -17.33 2.30
N ASP A 51 -3.86 -17.25 2.39
CA ASP A 51 -4.61 -17.14 3.65
C ASP A 51 -4.30 -15.95 4.58
N ARG A 52 -3.66 -14.90 4.06
CA ARG A 52 -3.54 -13.60 4.75
C ARG A 52 -4.46 -12.54 4.18
N CYS A 53 -4.96 -11.69 5.06
CA CYS A 53 -5.86 -10.59 4.74
C CYS A 53 -5.36 -9.30 5.44
N LEU A 54 -5.63 -8.14 4.84
CA LEU A 54 -5.52 -6.86 5.55
C LEU A 54 -6.53 -6.84 6.70
N ASP A 55 -6.04 -6.61 7.91
CA ASP A 55 -6.75 -6.75 9.17
C ASP A 55 -6.47 -5.55 10.09
N ILE A 56 -7.46 -5.09 10.83
CA ILE A 56 -7.24 -4.17 11.95
C ILE A 56 -7.03 -4.98 13.23
N ALA A 57 -5.88 -4.78 13.88
CA ALA A 57 -5.47 -5.55 15.04
C ALA A 57 -6.52 -5.56 16.15
N GLY A 58 -6.97 -6.76 16.51
CA GLY A 58 -8.00 -6.98 17.53
C GLY A 58 -9.39 -6.45 17.17
N GLY A 59 -9.64 -6.05 15.92
CA GLY A 59 -10.89 -5.41 15.51
C GLY A 59 -11.12 -4.05 16.17
N SER A 60 -10.05 -3.37 16.59
CA SER A 60 -10.15 -2.09 17.30
C SER A 60 -10.78 -1.00 16.42
N LEU A 61 -11.71 -0.24 17.00
CA LEU A 61 -12.30 0.96 16.40
C LEU A 61 -11.60 2.25 16.83
N LYS A 62 -10.55 2.14 17.64
CA LYS A 62 -9.81 3.31 18.13
C LYS A 62 -8.93 3.90 17.03
N GLU A 63 -8.85 5.23 17.00
CA GLU A 63 -7.90 5.94 16.14
C GLU A 63 -6.46 5.46 16.38
N GLY A 64 -5.72 5.31 15.29
CA GLY A 64 -4.34 4.78 15.33
C GLY A 64 -4.24 3.27 15.54
N ALA A 65 -5.34 2.52 15.47
CA ALA A 65 -5.28 1.06 15.48
C ALA A 65 -4.37 0.54 14.34
N ASN A 66 -3.52 -0.43 14.67
CA ASN A 66 -2.57 -0.97 13.70
C ASN A 66 -3.29 -1.78 12.62
N ALA A 67 -3.00 -1.47 11.36
CA ALA A 67 -3.32 -2.34 10.24
C ALA A 67 -2.22 -3.39 10.08
N GLN A 68 -2.60 -4.64 9.87
CA GLN A 68 -1.69 -5.77 9.85
C GLN A 68 -2.10 -6.81 8.79
N GLN A 69 -1.22 -7.79 8.56
CA GLN A 69 -1.55 -9.01 7.84
C GLN A 69 -1.88 -10.11 8.84
N TRP A 70 -3.14 -10.51 8.92
CA TRP A 70 -3.58 -11.60 9.79
C TRP A 70 -4.19 -12.74 8.99
N GLY A 71 -4.34 -13.90 9.63
CA GLY A 71 -5.03 -15.03 9.01
C GLY A 71 -6.44 -14.62 8.64
N CYS A 72 -6.85 -14.90 7.40
CA CYS A 72 -8.21 -14.61 6.93
C CYS A 72 -9.22 -15.40 7.78
N ASN A 73 -10.09 -14.70 8.50
CA ASN A 73 -11.07 -15.28 9.44
C ASN A 73 -12.50 -14.76 9.21
N GLY A 74 -12.69 -13.92 8.19
CA GLY A 74 -13.99 -13.45 7.74
C GLY A 74 -14.69 -12.44 8.65
N THR A 75 -14.03 -12.00 9.73
CA THR A 75 -14.55 -11.00 10.66
C THR A 75 -14.63 -9.60 10.02
N PRO A 76 -15.42 -8.66 10.58
CA PRO A 76 -15.50 -7.29 10.06
C PRO A 76 -14.16 -6.56 10.01
N ALA A 77 -13.18 -6.93 10.84
CA ALA A 77 -11.84 -6.35 10.84
C ALA A 77 -11.07 -6.56 9.53
N GLN A 78 -11.56 -7.46 8.66
CA GLN A 78 -10.95 -7.85 7.38
C GLN A 78 -11.82 -7.52 6.16
N ARG A 79 -12.90 -6.77 6.36
CA ARG A 79 -13.85 -6.40 5.31
C ARG A 79 -13.75 -4.91 5.01
N TRP A 80 -13.43 -4.59 3.76
CA TRP A 80 -13.14 -3.23 3.34
C TRP A 80 -14.11 -2.76 2.27
N ARG A 81 -14.61 -1.54 2.41
CA ARG A 81 -15.20 -0.81 1.28
C ARG A 81 -14.10 -0.03 0.59
N VAL A 82 -13.95 -0.23 -0.71
CA VAL A 82 -13.01 0.53 -1.54
C VAL A 82 -13.83 1.50 -2.38
N LYS A 83 -13.49 2.78 -2.29
CA LYS A 83 -14.14 3.84 -3.07
C LYS A 83 -13.08 4.53 -3.92
N PRO A 84 -13.31 4.75 -5.23
CA PRO A 84 -12.44 5.60 -6.02
C PRO A 84 -12.35 6.98 -5.39
N VAL A 85 -11.14 7.53 -5.33
CA VAL A 85 -10.92 8.94 -5.03
C VAL A 85 -10.75 9.67 -6.35
N ALA A 86 -11.39 10.84 -6.50
CA ALA A 86 -11.18 11.68 -7.68
C ALA A 86 -9.71 12.15 -7.72
N ALA A 87 -9.17 12.26 -8.94
CA ALA A 87 -7.83 12.77 -9.20
C ALA A 87 -7.79 14.30 -9.21
#